data_AF-A0A5J4P5T8-F1
#
_entry.id   AF-A0A5J4P5T8-F1
#
_cell.length_a   1.000
_cell.length_b   1.000
_cell.length_c   1.000
_cell.angle_alpha   90.00
_cell.angle_beta   90.00
_cell.angle_gamma   90.00
#
_symmetry.space_group_name_H-M   'P 1'
#
loop_
_entity.id
_entity.type
_entity.pdbx_description
1 polymer ?
#
loop_
_entity_poly.entity_id
_entity_poly.type
_entity_poly.pdbx_seq_one_letter_code
_entity_poly.pdbx_strand_id
1 'polypeptide(L)'
;VNDLVVFVPYVAPGDVVDLQIKRKKNSYAEAEAVKFHEYSHVRAVPFCQHYGVCGGCKWQILPYPEQLKYKQKQITDSLTRIGKIELPEISPILGSAKTEFYRNKLEFTFSNKRWLTNEEIKQNVVYEQMNAVGFHIPNAFDKVLAIEKCWLQDDISNRIRNAIRDYAYKYNYPFF
;
A
#
# COMPACT_ATOMS: atom_id res chain seq x y z
N VAL A 1 -3.96 -8.71 -23.36
CA VAL A 1 -3.00 -9.18 -24.39
C VAL A 1 -3.19 -10.67 -24.52
N ASN A 2 -3.66 -11.17 -25.68
CA ASN A 2 -3.94 -12.60 -25.93
C ASN A 2 -4.78 -13.26 -24.82
N ASP A 3 -5.97 -12.70 -24.54
CA ASP A 3 -6.94 -13.16 -23.52
C ASP A 3 -6.47 -13.25 -22.06
N LEU A 4 -5.25 -12.79 -21.77
CA LEU A 4 -4.69 -12.83 -20.42
C LEU A 4 -5.07 -11.57 -19.63
N VAL A 5 -5.68 -11.77 -18.46
CA VAL A 5 -5.87 -10.70 -17.45
C VAL A 5 -4.53 -10.42 -16.78
N VAL A 6 -4.12 -9.15 -16.73
CA VAL A 6 -2.85 -8.74 -16.12
C VAL A 6 -3.13 -7.91 -14.87
N PHE A 7 -2.69 -8.39 -13.72
CA PHE A 7 -2.76 -7.67 -12.45
C PHE A 7 -1.53 -6.77 -12.31
N VAL A 8 -1.78 -5.48 -12.17
CA VAL A 8 -0.74 -4.46 -12.01
C VAL A 8 -1.06 -3.65 -10.76
N PRO A 9 -0.19 -3.64 -9.72
CA PRO A 9 -0.41 -2.81 -8.55
C PRO A 9 -0.11 -1.33 -8.86
N TYR A 10 -0.70 -0.43 -8.08
CA TYR A 10 -0.41 1.01 -8.08
C TYR A 10 -0.64 1.75 -9.41
N VAL A 11 -1.49 1.18 -10.27
CA VAL A 11 -2.08 1.86 -11.44
C VAL A 11 -3.56 2.13 -11.20
N ALA A 12 -4.07 3.14 -11.89
CA ALA A 12 -5.47 3.53 -11.94
C ALA A 12 -6.02 3.31 -13.36
N PRO A 13 -7.34 3.08 -13.52
CA PRO A 13 -7.96 3.01 -14.84
C PRO A 13 -7.70 4.29 -15.65
N GLY A 14 -7.24 4.11 -16.89
CA GLY A 14 -6.85 5.21 -17.80
C GLY A 14 -5.36 5.50 -17.86
N ASP A 15 -4.52 4.89 -17.01
CA ASP A 15 -3.07 5.04 -17.14
C ASP A 15 -2.56 4.37 -18.43
N VAL A 16 -1.55 5.00 -19.05
CA VAL A 16 -0.81 4.44 -20.18
C VAL A 16 0.62 4.13 -19.72
N VAL A 17 0.96 2.84 -19.67
CA VAL A 17 2.21 2.36 -19.05
C VAL A 17 2.88 1.25 -19.84
N ASP A 18 4.22 1.20 -19.75
CA ASP A 18 4.98 -0.01 -20.08
C ASP A 18 4.95 -0.96 -18.89
N LEU A 19 4.66 -2.23 -19.15
CA LEU A 19 4.57 -3.27 -18.14
C LEU A 19 5.74 -4.25 -18.24
N GLN A 20 6.34 -4.58 -17.10
CA GLN A 20 7.23 -5.73 -16.99
C GLN A 20 6.50 -6.88 -16.30
N ILE A 21 6.30 -7.98 -17.04
CA ILE A 21 5.70 -9.20 -16.48
C ILE A 21 6.67 -9.78 -15.45
N LYS A 22 6.18 -9.96 -14.22
CA LYS A 22 6.93 -10.61 -13.13
C LYS A 22 6.60 -12.08 -12.99
N ARG A 23 5.34 -12.43 -13.24
CA ARG A 23 4.84 -13.79 -13.10
C ARG A 23 3.77 -14.06 -14.13
N LYS A 24 3.86 -15.18 -14.83
CA LYS A 24 2.82 -15.65 -15.75
C LYS A 24 2.20 -16.93 -15.19
N LYS A 25 0.87 -16.99 -15.20
CA LYS A 25 0.06 -18.17 -14.88
C LYS A 25 -0.80 -18.54 -16.09
N ASN A 26 -1.53 -19.65 -15.98
CA ASN A 26 -2.32 -20.18 -17.09
C ASN A 26 -3.41 -19.20 -17.54
N SER A 27 -4.07 -18.49 -16.61
CA SER A 27 -5.21 -17.61 -16.88
C SER A 27 -4.97 -16.13 -16.56
N TYR A 28 -3.83 -15.79 -15.95
CA TYR A 28 -3.49 -14.39 -15.65
C TYR A 28 -1.98 -14.18 -15.59
N ALA A 29 -1.56 -12.92 -15.60
CA ALA A 29 -0.19 -12.52 -15.26
C ALA A 29 -0.20 -11.45 -14.16
N GLU A 30 0.91 -11.37 -13.44
CA GLU A 30 1.24 -10.26 -12.54
C GLU A 30 2.38 -9.47 -13.19
N ALA A 31 2.26 -8.15 -13.20
CA ALA A 31 3.24 -7.25 -13.78
C ALA A 31 3.41 -6.01 -12.91
N GLU A 32 4.49 -5.27 -13.14
CA GLU A 32 4.67 -3.93 -12.59
C GLU A 32 4.75 -2.90 -13.72
N ALA A 33 4.27 -1.68 -13.44
CA ALA A 33 4.47 -0.55 -14.33
C ALA A 33 5.92 -0.07 -14.21
N VAL A 34 6.68 -0.17 -15.30
CA VAL A 34 8.09 0.25 -15.35
C VAL A 34 8.27 1.64 -15.94
N LYS A 35 7.29 2.12 -16.71
CA LYS A 35 7.28 3.48 -17.25
C LYS A 35 5.85 3.97 -17.41
N PHE A 36 5.58 5.18 -16.95
CA PHE A 36 4.33 5.89 -17.22
C PHE A 36 4.54 6.84 -18.39
N HIS A 37 3.69 6.73 -19.41
CA HIS A 37 3.64 7.66 -20.54
C HIS A 37 2.57 8.72 -20.29
N GLU A 38 1.44 8.32 -19.70
CA GLU A 38 0.34 9.20 -19.35
C GLU A 38 -0.33 8.71 -18.05
N TYR A 39 -0.56 9.65 -17.13
CA TYR A 39 -1.33 9.38 -15.93
C TYR A 39 -2.81 9.63 -16.20
N SER A 40 -3.67 8.74 -15.69
CA SER A 40 -5.11 8.94 -15.76
C SER A 40 -5.55 10.26 -15.13
N HIS A 41 -6.50 10.95 -15.77
CA HIS A 41 -7.11 12.18 -15.24
C HIS A 41 -7.88 11.97 -13.94
N VAL A 42 -8.24 10.72 -13.60
CA VAL A 42 -8.94 10.40 -12.35
C VAL A 42 -7.99 10.05 -11.21
N ARG A 43 -6.66 10.19 -11.38
CA ARG A 43 -5.72 9.93 -10.28
C ARG A 43 -5.77 11.00 -9.20
N ALA A 44 -5.54 10.57 -7.98
CA ALA A 44 -5.13 11.42 -6.88
C ALA A 44 -3.62 11.27 -6.62
N VAL A 45 -3.02 12.31 -6.04
CA VAL A 45 -1.64 12.24 -5.54
C VAL A 45 -1.68 11.59 -4.15
N PRO A 46 -0.94 10.49 -3.90
CA PRO A 46 -0.85 9.91 -2.56
C PRO A 46 -0.27 10.89 -1.55
N PHE A 47 -0.95 11.09 -0.43
CA PHE A 47 -0.47 11.96 0.66
C PHE A 47 0.62 11.30 1.50
N CYS A 48 0.72 9.97 1.49
CA CYS A 48 1.71 9.25 2.27
C CYS A 48 3.00 9.03 1.45
N GLN A 49 4.11 9.56 1.95
CA GLN A 49 5.45 9.37 1.38
C GLN A 49 5.88 7.89 1.27
N HIS A 50 5.26 7.01 2.05
CA HIS A 50 5.55 5.58 2.04
C HIS A 50 4.67 4.79 1.07
N TYR A 51 3.76 5.44 0.33
CA TYR A 51 2.86 4.77 -0.61
C TYR A 51 3.64 4.05 -1.72
N GLY A 52 3.10 2.92 -2.21
CA GLY A 52 3.78 2.07 -3.19
C GLY A 52 4.78 1.08 -2.58
N VAL A 53 5.41 1.44 -1.45
CA VAL A 53 6.36 0.57 -0.73
C VAL A 53 5.71 -0.06 0.50
N CYS A 54 5.10 0.76 1.36
CA CYS A 54 4.41 0.31 2.56
C CYS A 54 3.16 -0.53 2.21
N GLY A 55 2.98 -1.66 2.89
CA GLY A 55 1.86 -2.56 2.66
C GLY A 55 0.49 -2.02 3.13
N GLY A 56 0.45 -0.94 3.91
CA GLY A 56 -0.75 -0.51 4.63
C GLY A 56 -1.85 0.16 3.79
N CYS A 57 -1.50 0.92 2.76
CA CYS A 57 -2.45 1.69 1.96
C CYS A 57 -2.34 1.33 0.47
N LYS A 58 -3.45 0.94 -0.16
CA LYS A 58 -3.45 0.50 -1.57
C LYS A 58 -4.05 1.50 -2.54
N TRP A 59 -5.02 2.30 -2.12
CA TRP A 59 -5.86 3.07 -3.05
C TRP A 59 -5.65 4.60 -2.97
N GLN A 60 -4.55 5.09 -2.37
CA GLN A 60 -4.32 6.54 -2.26
C GLN A 60 -4.17 7.26 -3.62
N ILE A 61 -3.89 6.52 -4.70
CA ILE A 61 -3.89 7.05 -6.07
C ILE A 61 -5.30 7.27 -6.65
N LEU A 62 -6.35 6.87 -5.93
CA LEU A 62 -7.74 7.09 -6.33
C LEU A 62 -8.37 8.14 -5.41
N PRO A 63 -9.08 9.13 -5.97
CA PRO A 63 -9.93 10.04 -5.21
C PRO A 63 -10.92 9.24 -4.37
N TYR A 64 -11.23 9.74 -3.16
CA TYR A 64 -12.10 9.02 -2.23
C TYR A 64 -13.48 8.63 -2.83
N PRO A 65 -14.17 9.48 -3.62
CA PRO A 65 -15.41 9.08 -4.28
C PRO A 65 -15.26 7.89 -5.23
N GLU A 66 -14.16 7.82 -5.99
CA GLU A 66 -13.87 6.67 -6.85
C GLU A 66 -13.58 5.41 -6.02
N GLN A 67 -12.90 5.55 -4.87
CA GLN A 67 -12.73 4.41 -3.95
C GLN A 67 -14.08 3.85 -3.47
N LEU A 68 -15.06 4.71 -3.15
CA LEU A 68 -16.39 4.26 -2.75
C LEU A 68 -17.12 3.55 -3.90
N LYS A 69 -17.06 4.12 -5.11
CA LYS A 69 -17.64 3.53 -6.32
C LYS A 69 -17.06 2.15 -6.65
N TYR A 70 -15.74 1.98 -6.58
CA TYR A 70 -15.11 0.67 -6.82
C TYR A 70 -15.44 -0.35 -5.73
N LYS A 71 -15.54 0.06 -4.45
CA LYS A 71 -16.00 -0.82 -3.37
C LYS A 71 -17.45 -1.24 -3.57
N GLN A 72 -18.32 -0.30 -3.95
CA GLN A 72 -19.72 -0.57 -4.25
C GLN A 72 -19.81 -1.62 -5.36
N LYS A 73 -19.09 -1.39 -6.46
CA LYS A 73 -19.01 -2.31 -7.58
C LYS A 73 -18.51 -3.70 -7.16
N GLN A 74 -17.46 -3.76 -6.32
CA GLN A 74 -16.91 -5.02 -5.83
C GLN A 74 -17.94 -5.83 -5.05
N ILE A 75 -18.73 -5.18 -4.18
CA ILE A 75 -19.79 -5.84 -3.41
C ILE A 75 -20.89 -6.33 -4.35
N THR A 76 -21.39 -5.47 -5.24
CA THR A 76 -22.43 -5.82 -6.21
C THR A 76 -22.00 -6.98 -7.10
N ASP A 77 -20.79 -6.93 -7.67
CA ASP A 77 -20.26 -8.00 -8.52
C ASP A 77 -20.09 -9.31 -7.73
N SER A 78 -19.61 -9.25 -6.49
CA SER A 78 -19.41 -10.44 -5.66
C SER A 78 -20.75 -11.13 -5.36
N LEU A 79 -21.78 -10.37 -4.98
CA LEU A 79 -23.09 -10.92 -4.63
C LEU A 79 -23.85 -11.43 -5.87
N THR A 80 -23.84 -10.67 -6.97
CA THR A 80 -24.59 -11.04 -8.18
C THR A 80 -23.89 -12.10 -9.03
N ARG A 81 -22.57 -11.97 -9.27
CA ARG A 81 -21.83 -12.88 -10.18
C ARG A 81 -21.39 -14.16 -9.50
N ILE A 82 -20.87 -14.06 -8.28
CA ILE A 82 -20.37 -15.22 -7.53
C ILE A 82 -21.49 -15.82 -6.69
N GLY A 83 -22.17 -14.99 -5.90
CA GLY A 83 -23.28 -15.41 -5.05
C GLY A 83 -24.55 -15.79 -5.80
N LYS A 84 -24.72 -15.32 -7.05
CA LYS A 84 -25.93 -15.50 -7.87
C LYS A 84 -27.20 -15.01 -7.17
N ILE A 85 -27.07 -13.96 -6.36
CA ILE A 85 -28.16 -13.36 -5.61
C ILE A 85 -28.76 -12.22 -6.46
N GLU A 86 -30.07 -12.24 -6.66
CA GLU A 86 -30.80 -11.08 -7.16
C GLU A 86 -30.85 -10.02 -6.07
N LEU A 87 -30.27 -8.85 -6.35
CA LEU A 87 -30.20 -7.77 -5.39
C LEU A 87 -31.33 -6.77 -5.65
N PRO A 88 -32.00 -6.27 -4.59
CA PRO A 88 -32.82 -5.08 -4.72
C PRO A 88 -31.93 -3.87 -5.05
N GLU A 89 -32.54 -2.69 -5.18
CA GLU A 89 -31.79 -1.44 -5.26
C GLU A 89 -30.85 -1.30 -4.04
N ILE A 90 -29.56 -1.06 -4.32
CA ILE A 90 -28.53 -1.02 -3.28
C ILE A 90 -28.21 0.44 -2.96
N SER A 91 -28.37 0.81 -1.69
CA SER A 91 -27.95 2.12 -1.21
C SER A 91 -26.45 2.34 -1.41
N PRO A 92 -26.01 3.56 -1.77
CA PRO A 92 -24.59 3.89 -1.87
C PRO A 92 -23.84 3.64 -0.56
N ILE A 93 -22.60 3.14 -0.63
CA ILE A 93 -21.72 3.02 0.53
C ILE A 93 -21.57 4.37 1.22
N LEU A 94 -21.83 4.39 2.52
CA LEU A 94 -21.58 5.54 3.37
C LEU A 94 -20.06 5.76 3.53
N GLY A 95 -19.59 6.92 3.10
CA GLY A 95 -18.21 7.34 3.30
C GLY A 95 -17.89 7.59 4.78
N SER A 96 -16.63 7.38 5.15
CA SER A 96 -16.08 7.81 6.43
C SER A 96 -15.98 9.34 6.46
N ALA A 97 -16.27 9.94 7.61
CA ALA A 97 -16.04 11.36 7.85
C ALA A 97 -14.54 11.74 7.81
N LYS A 98 -13.64 10.77 8.06
CA LYS A 98 -12.20 10.94 8.03
C LYS A 98 -11.54 9.92 7.10
N THR A 99 -10.77 10.39 6.14
CA THR A 99 -9.97 9.58 5.21
C THR A 99 -8.50 9.45 5.65
N GLU A 100 -8.09 10.27 6.61
CA GLU A 100 -6.79 10.30 7.26
C GLU A 100 -6.97 10.25 8.78
N PHE A 101 -5.94 9.82 9.51
CA PHE A 101 -5.91 9.82 10.98
C PHE A 101 -7.11 9.13 11.66
N TYR A 102 -7.73 8.15 11.01
CA TYR A 102 -8.94 7.51 11.49
C TYR A 102 -8.68 6.22 12.30
N ARG A 103 -7.46 5.65 12.24
CA ARG A 103 -7.13 4.44 13.01
C ARG A 103 -6.79 4.81 14.44
N ASN A 104 -7.55 4.25 15.38
CA ASN A 104 -7.26 4.33 16.81
C ASN A 104 -6.28 3.25 17.30
N LYS A 105 -6.08 2.18 16.52
CA LYS A 105 -5.14 1.09 16.78
C LYS A 105 -4.28 0.81 15.55
N LEU A 106 -2.97 0.72 15.77
CA LEU A 106 -1.98 0.18 14.83
C LEU A 106 -0.98 -0.66 15.60
N GLU A 107 -0.45 -1.68 14.92
CA GLU A 107 0.63 -2.52 15.43
C GLU A 107 1.85 -2.27 14.54
N PHE A 108 3.00 -2.05 15.18
CA PHE A 108 4.26 -1.80 14.50
C PHE A 108 5.24 -2.91 14.82
N THR A 109 5.94 -3.40 13.80
CA THR A 109 6.96 -4.44 13.95
C THR A 109 8.32 -3.80 14.20
N PHE A 110 9.03 -4.30 15.20
CA PHE A 110 10.45 -4.04 15.42
C PHE A 110 11.20 -5.21 14.80
N SER A 111 12.08 -4.98 13.84
CA SER A 111 12.87 -6.04 13.20
C SER A 111 14.28 -5.58 12.88
N ASN A 112 15.26 -6.50 12.93
CA ASN A 112 16.63 -6.27 12.47
C ASN A 112 16.82 -6.45 10.94
N LYS A 113 15.72 -6.68 10.21
CA LYS A 113 15.69 -6.83 8.75
C LYS A 113 15.01 -5.63 8.09
N ARG A 114 15.64 -4.46 8.16
CA ARG A 114 15.15 -3.25 7.47
C ARG A 114 15.06 -3.48 5.96
N TRP A 115 13.92 -3.08 5.40
CA TRP A 115 13.75 -2.95 3.96
C TRP A 115 14.49 -1.70 3.46
N LEU A 116 15.38 -1.89 2.49
CA LEU A 116 16.01 -0.80 1.75
C LEU A 116 15.17 -0.51 0.50
N THR A 117 14.81 0.75 0.32
CA THR A 117 14.12 1.22 -0.89
C THR A 117 15.04 1.10 -2.12
N ASN A 118 14.43 1.08 -3.32
CA ASN A 118 15.21 1.06 -4.56
C ASN A 118 16.15 2.27 -4.69
N GLU A 119 15.79 3.40 -4.08
CA GLU A 119 16.63 4.60 -4.05
C GLU A 119 17.86 4.40 -3.15
N GLU A 120 17.66 3.85 -1.95
CA GLU A 120 18.77 3.51 -1.03
C GLU A 120 19.71 2.47 -1.63
N ILE A 121 19.18 1.45 -2.31
CA ILE A 121 20.00 0.44 -2.99
C ILE A 121 20.85 1.09 -4.10
N LYS A 122 20.29 2.04 -4.86
CA LYS A 122 21.02 2.76 -5.92
C LYS A 122 22.14 3.64 -5.40
N GLN A 123 22.07 4.10 -4.15
CA GLN A 123 23.14 4.91 -3.55
C GLN A 123 24.40 4.09 -3.28
N ASN A 124 24.32 2.75 -3.30
CA ASN A 124 25.44 1.83 -3.09
C ASN A 124 26.20 2.09 -1.77
N VAL A 125 25.44 2.45 -0.73
CA VAL A 125 25.94 2.69 0.63
C VAL A 125 25.69 1.45 1.49
N VAL A 126 26.66 1.08 2.32
CA VAL A 126 26.49 0.05 3.36
C VAL A 126 25.82 0.69 4.56
N TYR A 127 24.61 0.21 4.91
CA TYR A 127 23.89 0.65 6.10
C TYR A 127 24.22 -0.29 7.26
N GLU A 128 24.94 0.20 8.26
CA GLU A 128 25.25 -0.59 9.49
C GLU A 128 23.99 -0.79 10.35
N GLN A 129 23.11 0.21 10.40
CA GLN A 129 21.85 0.13 11.13
C GLN A 129 20.75 -0.52 10.29
N MET A 130 20.46 -1.78 10.59
CA MET A 130 19.41 -2.57 9.93
C MET A 130 18.17 -2.80 10.80
N ASN A 131 18.10 -2.21 11.99
CA ASN A 131 16.89 -2.20 12.80
C ASN A 131 15.85 -1.24 12.21
N ALA A 132 14.59 -1.67 12.17
CA ALA A 132 13.46 -0.90 11.67
C ALA A 132 12.25 -1.02 12.59
N VAL A 133 11.50 0.07 12.71
CA VAL A 133 10.16 0.09 13.32
C VAL A 133 9.16 0.54 12.26
N GLY A 134 8.19 -0.30 11.95
CA GLY A 134 7.17 0.04 10.96
C GLY A 134 6.34 -1.14 10.50
N PHE A 135 6.21 -1.29 9.18
CA PHE A 135 5.31 -2.27 8.56
C PHE A 135 6.03 -3.25 7.65
N HIS A 136 5.48 -4.46 7.56
CA HIS A 136 5.92 -5.46 6.61
C HIS A 136 5.72 -5.02 5.16
N ILE A 137 6.63 -5.47 4.31
CA ILE A 137 6.57 -5.25 2.87
C ILE A 137 5.71 -6.34 2.23
N PRO A 138 4.79 -5.99 1.31
CA PRO A 138 4.05 -6.98 0.54
C PRO A 138 4.99 -7.98 -0.13
N ASN A 139 4.72 -9.28 0.02
CA ASN A 139 5.54 -10.39 -0.51
C ASN A 139 6.96 -10.54 0.11
N ALA A 140 7.32 -9.74 1.12
CA ALA A 140 8.55 -9.86 1.89
C ALA A 140 8.25 -9.68 3.38
N PHE A 141 7.51 -10.64 3.93
CA PHE A 141 6.98 -10.59 5.31
C PHE A 141 8.07 -10.61 6.38
N ASP A 142 9.28 -11.05 6.08
CA ASP A 142 10.39 -11.00 7.03
C ASP A 142 11.12 -9.65 7.03
N LYS A 143 10.74 -8.72 6.14
CA LYS A 143 11.35 -7.39 6.04
C LYS A 143 10.39 -6.28 6.47
N VAL A 144 10.93 -5.28 7.16
CA VAL A 144 10.16 -4.15 7.71
C VAL A 144 10.62 -2.84 7.10
N LEU A 145 9.68 -2.05 6.57
CA LEU A 145 9.91 -0.67 6.19
C LEU A 145 9.95 0.20 7.46
N ALA A 146 11.08 0.87 7.69
CA ALA A 146 11.14 1.93 8.68
C ALA A 146 10.27 3.12 8.23
N ILE A 147 9.40 3.62 9.11
CA ILE A 147 8.53 4.75 8.79
C ILE A 147 8.61 5.85 9.85
N GLU A 148 8.50 7.10 9.40
CA GLU A 148 8.46 8.27 10.29
C GLU A 148 7.03 8.77 10.55
N LYS A 149 6.11 8.57 9.60
CA LYS A 149 4.71 9.00 9.75
C LYS A 149 3.76 8.02 9.07
N CYS A 150 2.81 7.51 9.83
CA CYS A 150 1.62 6.85 9.31
C CYS A 150 0.46 7.85 9.31
N TRP A 151 0.04 8.30 8.14
CA TRP A 151 -1.08 9.23 7.97
C TRP A 151 -2.46 8.62 8.28
N LEU A 152 -2.52 7.35 8.69
CA LEU A 152 -3.75 6.72 9.16
C LEU A 152 -3.94 6.83 10.67
N GLN A 153 -2.93 7.23 11.43
CA GLN A 153 -2.98 7.35 12.89
C GLN A 153 -2.45 8.71 13.32
N ASP A 154 -3.10 9.30 14.32
CA ASP A 154 -2.82 10.66 14.80
C ASP A 154 -1.33 10.89 15.17
N ASP A 155 -0.92 12.15 15.18
CA ASP A 155 0.47 12.55 15.43
C ASP A 155 1.02 12.04 16.76
N ILE A 156 0.19 11.98 17.81
CA ILE A 156 0.62 11.46 19.13
C ILE A 156 1.18 10.04 19.02
N SER A 157 0.56 9.16 18.22
CA SER A 157 1.02 7.79 18.06
C SER A 157 2.30 7.68 17.23
N ASN A 158 2.46 8.56 16.23
CA ASN A 158 3.70 8.64 15.46
C ASN A 158 4.86 9.07 16.35
N ARG A 159 4.64 10.07 17.21
CA ARG A 159 5.63 10.54 18.20
C ARG A 159 6.01 9.45 19.20
N ILE A 160 5.03 8.72 19.73
CA ILE A 160 5.30 7.59 20.64
C ILE A 160 6.15 6.51 19.95
N ARG A 161 5.78 6.08 18.74
CA ARG A 161 6.55 5.07 17.98
C ARG A 161 8.00 5.53 17.77
N ASN A 162 8.19 6.76 17.30
CA ASN A 162 9.52 7.29 17.01
C ASN A 162 10.36 7.43 18.29
N ALA A 163 9.76 7.91 19.39
CA ALA A 163 10.44 7.99 20.69
C ALA A 163 10.90 6.62 21.19
N ILE A 164 10.08 5.58 21.06
CA ILE A 164 10.45 4.20 21.46
C ILE A 164 11.58 3.67 20.58
N ARG A 165 11.52 3.90 19.25
CA ARG A 165 12.60 3.54 18.32
C ARG A 165 13.91 4.20 18.72
N ASP A 166 13.90 5.52 18.89
CA ASP A 166 15.10 6.30 19.17
C ASP A 166 15.70 5.93 20.53
N TYR A 167 14.84 5.64 21.51
CA TYR A 167 15.27 5.07 22.79
C TYR A 167 15.96 3.71 22.59
N ALA A 168 15.35 2.80 21.83
CA ALA A 168 15.92 1.48 21.57
C ALA A 168 17.27 1.57 20.83
N TYR A 169 17.43 2.50 19.89
CA TYR A 169 18.72 2.78 19.23
C TYR A 169 19.76 3.32 20.22
N LYS A 170 19.39 4.32 21.04
CA LYS A 170 20.30 4.95 22.02
C LYS A 170 20.87 3.94 23.03
N TYR A 171 20.06 2.99 23.47
CA TYR A 171 20.44 1.98 24.45
C TYR A 171 20.82 0.62 23.84
N ASN A 172 20.96 0.57 22.51
CA ASN A 172 21.39 -0.60 21.74
C ASN A 172 20.56 -1.87 22.03
N TYR A 173 19.24 -1.72 22.14
CA TYR A 173 18.34 -2.83 22.33
C TYR A 173 18.20 -3.68 21.05
N PRO A 174 18.13 -5.01 21.17
CA PRO A 174 18.00 -5.89 20.01
C PRO A 174 16.59 -5.83 19.43
N PHE A 175 16.50 -5.95 18.10
CA PHE A 175 15.26 -6.11 17.34
C PHE A 175 15.24 -7.52 16.75
N PHE A 176 14.07 -8.09 16.50
CA PHE A 176 13.91 -9.50 16.09
C PHE A 176 12.97 -9.65 14.89
#